data_AF-A0A3D1VIG1-F1
#
_entry.id   AF-A0A3D1VIG1-F1
#
_cell.length_a   1.000
_cell.length_b   1.000
_cell.length_c   1.000
_cell.angle_alpha   90.00
_cell.angle_beta   90.00
_cell.angle_gamma   90.00
#
_symmetry.space_group_name_H-M   'P 1'
#
loop_
_entity.id
_entity.type
_entity.pdbx_description
1 polymer ?
#
loop_
_entity_poly.entity_id
_entity_poly.type
_entity_poly.pdbx_seq_one_letter_code
_entity_poly.pdbx_strand_id
1 'polypeptide(L)'
;MTVEVLVASMHQTNHGLLQKMNIQSDAIIGNQCDRNEIENFIYQGHKIRYLSFCERGVGLNRNNALMRATADICILADDDMVFDDGYEQKVKTWFARYPQADILIFNIERTASTGYSNPKVKRIRFWNFMRYG
;
A
#
# COMPACT_ATOMS: atom_id res chain seq x y z
N MET A 1 -9.56 -3.84 -13.64
CA MET A 1 -8.52 -3.86 -12.61
C MET A 1 -8.09 -2.45 -12.32
N THR A 2 -8.85 -1.79 -11.45
CA THR A 2 -8.41 -0.58 -10.73
C THR A 2 -7.45 -0.97 -9.62
N VAL A 3 -6.55 -0.06 -9.25
CA VAL A 3 -5.56 -0.27 -8.18
C VAL A 3 -5.69 0.87 -7.18
N GLU A 4 -5.69 0.54 -5.90
CA GLU A 4 -5.71 1.52 -4.80
C GLU A 4 -4.62 1.18 -3.78
N VAL A 5 -3.78 2.16 -3.43
CA VAL A 5 -2.75 2.01 -2.39
C VAL A 5 -3.34 2.36 -1.03
N LEU A 6 -3.23 1.45 -0.07
CA LEU A 6 -3.65 1.63 1.31
C LEU A 6 -2.41 1.86 2.17
N VAL A 7 -2.17 3.13 2.51
CA VAL A 7 -0.98 3.54 3.27
C VAL A 7 -1.32 3.67 4.75
N ALA A 8 -0.59 2.96 5.60
CA ALA A 8 -0.58 3.20 7.03
C ALA A 8 0.51 4.24 7.36
N SER A 9 0.10 5.37 7.93
CA SER A 9 0.98 6.48 8.26
C SER A 9 0.61 7.10 9.61
N MET A 10 1.52 7.88 10.18
CA MET A 10 1.26 8.62 11.42
C MET A 10 1.70 10.08 11.28
N HIS A 11 1.02 10.97 12.00
CA HIS A 11 1.38 12.38 12.18
C HIS A 11 1.57 13.17 10.87
N GLN A 12 0.88 12.78 9.79
CA GLN A 12 0.92 13.53 8.54
C GLN A 12 0.11 14.83 8.69
N THR A 13 0.75 15.95 8.36
CA THR A 13 0.17 17.30 8.43
C THR A 13 -0.08 17.92 7.05
N ASN A 14 0.45 17.30 5.99
CA ASN A 14 0.29 17.73 4.61
C ASN A 14 0.25 16.51 3.67
N HIS A 15 0.12 16.76 2.37
CA HIS A 15 0.03 15.70 1.35
C HIS A 15 1.37 15.29 0.74
N GLY A 16 2.49 15.75 1.29
CA GLY A 16 3.84 15.48 0.78
C GLY A 16 4.20 13.99 0.76
N LEU A 17 3.51 13.18 1.58
CA LEU A 17 3.67 11.73 1.59
C LEU A 17 3.42 11.09 0.22
N LEU A 18 2.47 11.61 -0.57
CA LEU A 18 2.18 11.07 -1.90
C LEU A 18 3.38 11.17 -2.84
N GLN A 19 4.06 12.31 -2.81
CA GLN A 19 5.29 12.53 -3.59
C GLN A 19 6.44 11.69 -3.03
N LYS A 20 6.61 11.65 -1.70
CA LYS A 20 7.65 10.86 -1.03
C LYS A 20 7.57 9.39 -1.43
N MET A 21 6.37 8.82 -1.46
CA MET A 21 6.14 7.41 -1.79
C MET A 21 6.06 7.14 -3.29
N ASN A 22 6.07 8.17 -4.15
CA ASN A 22 5.86 8.05 -5.60
C ASN A 22 4.51 7.39 -5.95
N ILE A 23 3.40 7.89 -5.39
CA ILE A 23 2.05 7.37 -5.65
C ILE A 23 1.58 7.78 -7.06
N GLN A 24 1.24 6.77 -7.88
CA GLN A 24 0.79 6.90 -9.28
C GLN A 24 -0.54 6.17 -9.52
N SER A 25 -1.37 6.01 -8.49
CA SER A 25 -2.71 5.42 -8.56
C SER A 25 -3.63 6.02 -7.50
N ASP A 26 -4.89 5.58 -7.45
CA ASP A 26 -5.80 5.98 -6.37
C ASP A 26 -5.22 5.53 -5.02
N ALA A 27 -5.49 6.26 -3.94
CA ALA A 27 -4.93 5.91 -2.64
C ALA A 27 -5.80 6.31 -1.46
N ILE A 28 -5.74 5.49 -0.41
CA ILE A 28 -6.25 5.82 0.92
C ILE A 28 -5.06 5.94 1.87
N ILE A 29 -4.87 7.12 2.42
CA ILE A 29 -3.85 7.38 3.43
C ILE A 29 -4.52 7.33 4.80
N GLY A 30 -4.31 6.23 5.51
CA GLY A 30 -4.67 6.12 6.91
C GLY A 30 -3.65 6.85 7.78
N ASN A 31 -4.06 7.95 8.40
CA ASN A 31 -3.19 8.85 9.15
C ASN A 31 -3.60 8.90 10.62
N GLN A 32 -2.89 8.17 11.47
CA GLN A 32 -3.07 8.26 12.91
C GLN A 32 -2.45 9.57 13.41
N CYS A 33 -3.26 10.47 13.94
CA CYS A 33 -2.84 11.82 14.34
C CYS A 33 -3.74 12.37 15.45
N ASP A 34 -3.60 13.64 15.86
CA ASP A 34 -4.39 14.22 16.95
C ASP A 34 -5.66 14.96 16.45
N ARG A 35 -6.19 14.56 15.28
CA ARG A 35 -7.43 15.11 14.71
C ARG A 35 -8.28 14.02 14.05
N ASN A 36 -9.58 14.29 13.92
CA ASN A 36 -10.54 13.47 13.18
C ASN A 36 -11.02 14.21 11.94
N GLU A 37 -10.68 13.70 10.77
CA GLU A 37 -10.93 14.35 9.48
C GLU A 37 -10.90 13.32 8.35
N ILE A 38 -11.81 13.48 7.39
CA ILE A 38 -11.77 12.76 6.12
C ILE A 38 -11.68 13.79 5.01
N GLU A 39 -10.58 13.75 4.27
CA GLU A 39 -10.32 14.64 3.15
C GLU A 39 -10.28 13.84 1.85
N ASN A 40 -10.90 14.36 0.80
CA ASN A 40 -10.85 13.76 -0.54
C ASN A 40 -10.36 14.82 -1.54
N PHE A 41 -9.40 14.46 -2.37
CA PHE A 41 -8.85 15.36 -3.38
C PHE A 41 -8.27 14.58 -4.57
N ILE A 42 -7.87 15.32 -5.60
CA ILE A 42 -7.21 14.76 -6.79
C ILE A 42 -5.72 15.08 -6.75
N TYR A 43 -4.89 14.05 -6.93
CA TYR A 43 -3.44 14.16 -7.05
C TYR A 43 -2.98 13.53 -8.36
N GLN A 44 -2.38 14.32 -9.25
CA GLN A 44 -1.90 13.84 -10.56
C GLN A 44 -2.95 13.06 -11.39
N GLY A 45 -4.24 13.41 -11.23
CA GLY A 45 -5.34 12.72 -11.91
C GLY A 45 -5.93 11.51 -11.16
N HIS A 46 -5.40 11.17 -9.98
CA HIS A 46 -5.85 10.06 -9.15
C HIS A 46 -6.64 10.55 -7.92
N LYS A 47 -7.59 9.73 -7.48
CA LYS A 47 -8.41 10.02 -6.30
C LYS A 47 -7.65 9.63 -5.03
N ILE A 48 -7.47 10.61 -4.15
CA ILE A 48 -6.82 10.41 -2.87
C ILE A 48 -7.80 10.68 -1.74
N ARG A 49 -7.78 9.82 -0.74
CA ARG A 49 -8.55 9.98 0.49
C ARG A 49 -7.63 9.90 1.70
N TYR A 50 -7.58 10.97 2.48
CA TYR A 50 -6.91 10.96 3.79
C TYR A 50 -7.93 10.64 4.87
N LEU A 51 -7.63 9.64 5.68
CA LEU A 51 -8.39 9.22 6.85
C LEU A 51 -7.58 9.58 8.09
N SER A 52 -7.75 10.80 8.58
CA SER A 52 -7.06 11.31 9.76
C SER A 52 -7.87 11.02 11.00
N PHE A 53 -7.33 10.23 11.93
CA PHE A 53 -8.05 9.74 13.09
C PHE A 53 -7.22 9.83 14.38
N CYS A 54 -7.88 10.18 15.49
CA CYS A 54 -7.33 10.25 16.85
C CYS A 54 -7.09 8.86 17.46
N GLU A 55 -7.77 7.84 16.95
CA GLU A 55 -7.67 6.48 17.44
C GLU A 55 -6.29 5.88 17.17
N ARG A 56 -5.77 5.15 18.16
CA ARG A 56 -4.42 4.58 18.11
C ARG A 56 -4.44 3.08 17.82
N GLY A 57 -3.50 2.64 16.99
CA GLY A 57 -3.21 1.24 16.71
C GLY A 57 -2.98 1.00 15.22
N VAL A 58 -1.84 0.37 14.89
CA VAL A 58 -1.46 0.07 13.50
C VAL A 58 -2.52 -0.79 12.78
N GLY A 59 -3.05 -1.80 13.48
CA GLY A 59 -4.12 -2.65 12.93
C GLY A 59 -5.41 -1.89 12.67
N LEU A 60 -5.78 -0.96 13.56
CA LEU A 60 -6.98 -0.13 13.39
C LEU A 60 -6.81 0.82 12.20
N ASN A 61 -5.63 1.42 12.05
CA ASN A 61 -5.31 2.29 10.93
C ASN A 61 -5.45 1.55 9.59
N ARG A 62 -4.80 0.39 9.45
CA ARG A 62 -4.89 -0.47 8.26
C ARG A 62 -6.33 -0.91 7.96
N ASN A 63 -7.07 -1.33 9.00
CA ASN A 63 -8.46 -1.76 8.84
C ASN A 63 -9.38 -0.62 8.39
N ASN A 64 -9.14 0.61 8.86
CA ASN A 64 -9.92 1.77 8.44
C ASN A 64 -9.77 2.06 6.94
N ALA A 65 -8.56 1.92 6.40
CA ALA A 65 -8.31 2.04 4.97
C ALA A 65 -8.94 0.87 4.21
N LEU A 66 -8.71 -0.37 4.65
CA LEU A 66 -9.18 -1.59 3.98
C LEU A 66 -10.71 -1.65 3.86
N MET A 67 -11.45 -1.32 4.92
CA MET A 67 -12.93 -1.35 4.90
C MET A 67 -13.55 -0.33 3.94
N ARG A 68 -12.78 0.67 3.50
CA ARG A 68 -13.23 1.76 2.62
C ARG A 68 -12.69 1.62 1.21
N ALA A 69 -11.80 0.65 0.96
CA ALA A 69 -11.23 0.40 -0.34
C ALA A 69 -12.31 -0.04 -1.34
N THR A 70 -12.17 0.41 -2.59
CA THR A 70 -13.16 0.12 -3.65
C THR A 70 -12.52 -0.43 -4.92
N ALA A 71 -11.20 -0.49 -4.99
CA ALA A 71 -10.50 -1.00 -6.16
C ALA A 71 -10.49 -2.53 -6.24
N ASP A 72 -10.30 -3.03 -7.46
CA ASP A 72 -10.15 -4.47 -7.73
C ASP A 72 -8.88 -5.05 -7.05
N ILE A 73 -7.82 -4.23 -6.94
CA ILE A 73 -6.53 -4.61 -6.33
C ILE A 73 -6.15 -3.56 -5.29
N CYS A 74 -5.85 -4.02 -4.08
CA CYS A 74 -5.30 -3.19 -3.01
C CYS A 74 -3.82 -3.48 -2.80
N ILE A 75 -3.01 -2.42 -2.64
CA ILE A 75 -1.61 -2.54 -2.23
C ILE A 75 -1.49 -2.04 -0.80
N LEU A 76 -1.03 -2.91 0.11
CA LEU A 76 -0.76 -2.53 1.50
C LEU A 76 0.65 -1.96 1.59
N ALA A 77 0.80 -0.75 2.14
CA ALA A 77 2.09 -0.09 2.29
C ALA A 77 2.20 0.67 3.61
N ASP A 78 3.43 0.79 4.10
CA ASP A 78 3.79 1.68 5.19
C ASP A 78 4.46 2.95 4.61
N ASP A 79 4.49 4.04 5.37
CA ASP A 79 4.93 5.37 4.93
C ASP A 79 6.46 5.52 4.73
N ASP A 80 7.22 4.45 4.93
CA ASP A 80 8.67 4.35 4.73
C ASP A 80 9.07 3.70 3.39
N MET A 81 8.10 3.34 2.55
CA MET A 81 8.31 2.72 1.25
C MET A 81 8.21 3.73 0.11
N VAL A 82 8.95 3.48 -0.99
CA VAL A 82 8.86 4.24 -2.25
C VAL A 82 8.54 3.27 -3.37
N PHE A 83 7.55 3.60 -4.18
CA PHE A 83 7.15 2.78 -5.32
C PHE A 83 8.00 3.07 -6.56
N ASP A 84 8.23 2.03 -7.36
CA ASP A 84 8.79 2.15 -8.70
C ASP A 84 7.88 2.95 -9.63
N ASP A 85 8.47 3.61 -10.63
CA ASP A 85 7.71 4.14 -11.74
C ASP A 85 6.90 3.06 -12.47
N GLY A 86 5.64 3.37 -12.74
CA GLY A 86 4.70 2.47 -13.40
C GLY A 86 4.36 1.21 -12.58
N TYR A 87 4.52 1.24 -11.25
CA TYR A 87 4.19 0.09 -10.39
C TYR A 87 2.76 -0.41 -10.60
N GLU A 88 1.82 0.50 -10.85
CA GLU A 88 0.41 0.17 -11.07
C GLU A 88 0.26 -0.87 -12.19
N GLN A 89 0.92 -0.63 -13.33
CA GLN A 89 0.86 -1.52 -14.48
C GLN A 89 1.63 -2.83 -14.23
N LYS A 90 2.75 -2.78 -13.50
CA LYS A 90 3.49 -3.98 -13.08
C LYS A 90 2.59 -4.89 -12.25
N VAL A 91 1.90 -4.35 -11.25
CA VAL A 91 0.98 -5.10 -10.37
C VAL A 91 -0.16 -5.74 -11.16
N LYS A 92 -0.84 -4.97 -12.02
CA LYS A 92 -1.91 -5.50 -12.90
C LYS A 92 -1.42 -6.66 -13.76
N THR A 93 -0.21 -6.54 -14.33
CA THR A 93 0.39 -7.58 -15.17
C THR A 93 0.62 -8.88 -14.39
N TRP A 94 1.10 -8.78 -13.14
CA TRP A 94 1.33 -9.95 -12.31
C TRP A 94 0.05 -10.64 -11.86
N PHE A 95 -1.00 -9.89 -11.51
CA PHE A 95 -2.31 -10.48 -11.21
C PHE A 95 -2.93 -11.14 -12.44
N ALA A 96 -2.83 -10.53 -13.63
CA ALA A 96 -3.28 -11.14 -14.87
C ALA A 96 -2.52 -12.44 -15.21
N ARG A 97 -1.22 -12.51 -14.88
CA ARG A 97 -0.39 -13.69 -15.08
C ARG A 97 -0.73 -14.84 -14.11
N TYR A 98 -1.21 -14.52 -12.92
CA TYR A 98 -1.56 -15.49 -11.88
C TYR A 98 -2.99 -15.24 -11.37
N PRO A 99 -4.02 -15.49 -12.19
CA PRO A 99 -5.40 -15.19 -11.84
C PRO A 99 -5.93 -15.97 -10.62
N GLN A 100 -5.26 -17.06 -10.24
CA GLN A 100 -5.55 -17.86 -9.05
C GLN A 100 -4.92 -17.32 -7.75
N ALA A 101 -4.16 -16.23 -7.81
CA ALA A 101 -3.49 -15.67 -6.64
C ALA A 101 -4.35 -14.60 -5.97
N ASP A 102 -4.74 -14.84 -4.72
CA ASP A 102 -5.45 -13.85 -3.90
C ASP A 102 -4.49 -12.76 -3.39
N ILE A 103 -3.22 -13.11 -3.18
CA ILE A 103 -2.18 -12.21 -2.66
C ILE A 103 -0.89 -12.39 -3.46
N LEU A 104 -0.29 -11.28 -3.85
CA LEU A 104 1.06 -11.20 -4.39
C LEU A 104 1.96 -10.46 -3.42
N ILE A 105 3.17 -10.99 -3.19
CA ILE A 105 4.18 -10.39 -2.33
C ILE A 105 5.40 -10.07 -3.19
N PHE A 106 5.77 -8.81 -3.23
CA PHE A 106 6.90 -8.32 -4.00
C PHE A 106 8.14 -8.22 -3.12
N ASN A 107 9.32 -8.38 -3.71
CA ASN A 107 10.56 -8.10 -2.99
C ASN A 107 10.67 -6.58 -2.79
N ILE A 108 11.17 -6.18 -1.63
CA ILE A 108 11.47 -4.78 -1.31
C ILE A 108 12.96 -4.57 -1.53
N GLU A 109 13.33 -3.62 -2.37
CA GLU A 109 14.71 -3.21 -2.51
C GLU A 109 15.16 -2.48 -1.24
N ARG A 110 16.28 -2.92 -0.67
CA ARG A 110 16.84 -2.33 0.56
C ARG A 110 18.25 -1.86 0.27
N THR A 111 18.62 -0.70 0.81
CA THR A 111 19.96 -0.12 0.68
C THR A 111 21.04 -0.99 1.33
N ALA A 112 20.67 -1.84 2.30
CA ALA A 112 21.57 -2.79 2.96
C ALA A 112 21.52 -4.18 2.31
N SER A 113 22.68 -4.78 2.09
CA SER A 113 22.91 -6.06 1.39
C SER A 113 22.40 -7.32 2.11
N THR A 114 21.70 -7.19 3.23
CA THR A 114 21.31 -8.31 4.12
C THR A 114 19.84 -8.72 4.01
N GLY A 115 19.12 -8.22 3.01
CA GLY A 115 17.70 -8.56 2.79
C GLY A 115 17.48 -9.95 2.19
N TYR A 116 16.47 -10.66 2.68
CA TYR A 116 15.96 -11.86 2.00
C TYR A 116 15.25 -11.46 0.70
N SER A 117 15.78 -11.90 -0.44
CA SER A 117 15.16 -11.71 -1.75
C SER A 117 14.72 -13.05 -2.33
N ASN A 118 13.58 -13.06 -3.02
CA ASN A 118 13.09 -14.22 -3.75
C ASN A 118 13.46 -14.07 -5.22
N PRO A 119 14.48 -14.80 -5.72
CA PRO A 119 14.95 -14.64 -7.11
C PRO A 119 14.00 -15.25 -8.13
N LYS A 120 13.04 -16.08 -7.69
CA LYS A 120 12.05 -16.75 -8.53
C LYS A 120 10.68 -16.64 -7.91
N VAL A 121 9.67 -16.52 -8.76
CA VAL A 121 8.27 -16.61 -8.33
C VAL A 121 8.00 -17.99 -7.76
N LYS A 122 7.35 -18.05 -6.61
CA LYS A 122 6.94 -19.29 -5.96
C LYS A 122 5.62 -19.11 -5.21
N ARG A 123 4.88 -20.20 -5.06
CA ARG A 123 3.64 -20.20 -4.28
C ARG A 123 3.94 -20.22 -2.78
N ILE A 124 3.33 -19.29 -2.04
CA ILE A 124 3.35 -19.27 -0.58
C ILE A 124 2.21 -20.15 -0.07
N ARG A 125 2.48 -20.90 1.00
CA ARG A 125 1.62 -21.92 1.61
C ARG A 125 1.70 -21.80 3.13
N PHE A 126 0.78 -22.47 3.82
CA PHE A 126 0.69 -22.44 5.29
C PHE A 126 1.98 -22.84 6.03
N TRP A 127 2.85 -23.67 5.43
CA TRP A 127 4.11 -24.06 6.06
C TRP A 127 5.30 -23.16 5.72
N ASN A 128 5.12 -22.12 4.89
CA ASN A 128 6.23 -21.22 4.50
C ASN A 128 5.87 -19.73 4.51
N PHE A 129 4.70 -19.34 5.02
CA PHE A 129 4.24 -17.94 5.02
C PHE A 129 4.93 -17.04 6.05
N MET A 130 5.42 -17.59 7.17
CA MET A 130 6.00 -16.82 8.29
C MET A 130 7.21 -15.95 7.93
N ARG A 131 7.77 -16.10 6.72
CA ARG A 131 8.89 -15.28 6.23
C ARG A 131 8.43 -13.99 5.54
N TYR A 132 7.12 -13.80 5.38
CA TYR A 132 6.51 -12.76 4.54
C TYR A 132 5.53 -11.86 5.29
N GLY A 133 5.50 -11.94 6.62
CA GLY A 133 4.63 -11.16 7.49
C GLY A 133 5.35 -10.73 8.75
#